data_AF-A0A0A7LMY7-F1
#
_entry.id   AF-A0A0A7LMY7-F1
#
_cell.length_a   1.000
_cell.length_b   1.000
_cell.length_c   1.000
_cell.angle_alpha   90.00
_cell.angle_beta   90.00
_cell.angle_gamma   90.00
#
_symmetry.space_group_name_H-M   'P 1'
#
loop_
_entity.id
_entity.type
_entity.pdbx_description
1 polymer ?
#
loop_
_entity_poly.entity_id
_entity_poly.type
_entity_poly.pdbx_seq_one_letter_code
_entity_poly.pdbx_strand_id
1 'polypeptide(L)'
;MYDFTPTGASLQQLPPHAFSQLSPALSLLGMACKQLFATEASPLPGAVTSLTRLNAATVAELNAIQSTEALQELLNTRPLQLYNLVLVGRAALHSPLAAPVHHFLRQQMQVEGEPLTVLWDYCLGLTAALENALEQLIAGPSGAAALAPLRHRQQQLQQLFDTHSPSLVPPAPAIVTLGFDEARLQMLRLALLLVQSLPQTEAEHPFLQAVATLPHLQPTAVEPLMARLGHITAEERLPLSLSELTVLYQAMHVCGLVFVSDVLSSLGLEGAMPMPEAGANPDATSGSSRQAVGALVASFTQWVQREFGEEPAIQQARQEIFGLTETL
;
A
#
# COMPACT_ATOMS: atom_id res chain seq x y z
N MET A 1 -19.90 -9.83 31.39
CA MET A 1 -19.29 -8.79 30.53
C MET A 1 -20.22 -7.60 30.64
N TYR A 2 -19.79 -6.50 31.25
CA TYR A 2 -20.59 -5.27 31.24
C TYR A 2 -20.32 -4.60 29.89
N ASP A 3 -21.31 -4.59 29.00
CA ASP A 3 -21.24 -3.82 27.76
C ASP A 3 -21.38 -2.34 28.09
N PHE A 4 -20.26 -1.60 28.06
CA PHE A 4 -20.26 -0.15 28.15
C PHE A 4 -20.68 0.46 26.82
N THR A 5 -21.87 1.06 26.79
CA THR A 5 -22.29 1.91 25.68
C THR A 5 -22.01 3.38 26.03
N PRO A 6 -21.13 4.08 25.28
CA PRO A 6 -20.84 5.48 25.56
C PRO A 6 -22.09 6.36 25.34
N THR A 7 -22.32 7.26 26.28
CA THR A 7 -23.36 8.31 26.26
C THR A 7 -22.73 9.65 26.66
N GLY A 8 -23.37 10.78 26.36
CA GLY A 8 -22.82 12.09 26.74
C GLY A 8 -22.54 12.22 28.24
N ALA A 9 -23.42 11.66 29.09
CA ALA A 9 -23.24 11.64 30.54
C ALA A 9 -22.07 10.72 30.97
N SER A 10 -21.92 9.55 30.36
CA SER A 10 -20.82 8.64 30.71
C SER A 10 -19.45 9.12 30.23
N LEU A 11 -19.38 10.04 29.27
CA LEU A 11 -18.12 10.66 28.85
C LEU A 11 -17.70 11.83 29.76
N GLN A 12 -18.63 12.44 30.49
CA GLN A 12 -18.29 13.44 31.51
C GLN A 12 -17.53 12.80 32.68
N GLN A 13 -17.86 11.55 33.01
CA GLN A 13 -17.16 10.74 34.00
C GLN A 13 -17.12 9.27 33.53
N LEU A 14 -15.98 8.86 32.98
CA LEU A 14 -15.77 7.51 32.50
C LEU A 14 -15.76 6.51 33.66
N PRO A 15 -16.46 5.37 33.55
CA PRO A 15 -16.38 4.32 34.55
C PRO A 15 -14.98 3.67 34.56
N PRO A 16 -14.62 2.97 35.65
CA PRO A 16 -13.41 2.15 35.69
C PRO A 16 -13.38 1.18 34.51
N HIS A 17 -12.23 1.07 33.84
CA HIS A 17 -12.02 0.22 32.67
C HIS A 17 -12.78 0.63 31.39
N ALA A 18 -13.35 1.84 31.29
CA ALA A 18 -13.98 2.29 30.05
C ALA A 18 -13.02 2.23 28.85
N PHE A 19 -11.74 2.57 29.07
CA PHE A 19 -10.73 2.51 28.01
C PHE A 19 -10.55 1.10 27.44
N SER A 20 -10.53 0.05 28.27
CA SER A 20 -10.34 -1.31 27.74
C SER A 20 -11.50 -1.77 26.86
N GLN A 21 -12.68 -1.19 27.04
CA GLN A 21 -13.86 -1.50 26.22
C GLN A 21 -13.90 -0.67 24.94
N LEU A 22 -13.44 0.60 24.99
CA LEU A 22 -13.36 1.48 23.82
C LEU A 22 -12.11 1.25 22.97
N SER A 23 -11.04 0.70 23.55
CA SER A 23 -9.72 0.55 22.92
C SER A 23 -9.76 -0.18 21.58
N PRO A 24 -10.51 -1.28 21.39
CA PRO A 24 -10.62 -1.92 20.08
C PRO A 24 -11.18 -0.99 19.00
N ALA A 25 -12.25 -0.24 19.31
CA ALA A 25 -12.86 0.71 18.39
C ALA A 25 -11.95 1.92 18.11
N LEU A 26 -11.30 2.47 19.15
CA LEU A 26 -10.34 3.57 18.99
C LEU A 26 -9.12 3.15 18.17
N SER A 27 -8.60 1.95 18.39
CA SER A 27 -7.49 1.38 17.62
C SER A 27 -7.87 1.21 16.16
N LEU A 28 -9.11 0.77 15.88
CA LEU A 28 -9.62 0.64 14.53
C LEU A 28 -9.65 1.97 13.78
N LEU A 29 -10.22 3.01 14.41
CA LEU A 29 -10.25 4.36 13.88
C LEU A 29 -8.83 4.92 13.68
N GLY A 30 -7.94 4.65 14.63
CA GLY A 30 -6.53 5.01 14.57
C GLY A 30 -5.80 4.40 13.39
N MET A 31 -6.03 3.11 13.11
CA MET A 31 -5.46 2.42 11.94
C MET A 31 -6.00 3.00 10.64
N ALA A 32 -7.30 3.24 10.54
CA ALA A 32 -7.89 3.84 9.34
C ALA A 32 -7.33 5.25 9.07
N CYS A 33 -7.17 6.07 10.12
CA CYS A 33 -6.54 7.38 9.99
C CYS A 33 -5.06 7.28 9.60
N LYS A 34 -4.31 6.30 10.14
CA LYS A 34 -2.92 6.07 9.73
C LYS A 34 -2.82 5.73 8.25
N GLN A 35 -3.71 4.88 7.73
CA GLN A 35 -3.76 4.53 6.31
C GLN A 35 -4.07 5.75 5.43
N LEU A 36 -5.01 6.60 5.86
CA LEU A 36 -5.29 7.87 5.19
C LEU A 36 -4.03 8.72 5.08
N PHE A 37 -3.34 8.99 6.20
CA PHE A 37 -2.16 9.87 6.21
C PHE A 37 -0.89 9.25 5.63
N ALA A 38 -0.85 7.93 5.42
CA ALA A 38 0.23 7.25 4.71
C ALA A 38 0.10 7.34 3.18
N THR A 39 -1.03 7.80 2.66
CA THR A 39 -1.29 7.89 1.22
C THR A 39 -0.72 9.20 0.66
N GLU A 40 0.60 9.24 0.40
CA GLU A 40 1.31 10.46 -0.03
C GLU A 40 0.88 10.98 -1.42
N ALA A 41 0.36 10.10 -2.28
CA ALA A 41 -0.05 10.44 -3.64
C ALA A 41 -1.44 11.12 -3.73
N SER A 42 -2.24 11.08 -2.65
CA SER A 42 -3.60 11.62 -2.66
C SER A 42 -3.63 13.04 -2.09
N PRO A 43 -4.43 13.98 -2.65
CA PRO A 43 -4.67 15.28 -2.03
C PRO A 43 -5.61 15.21 -0.81
N LEU A 44 -6.27 14.06 -0.59
CA LEU A 44 -7.25 13.88 0.49
C LEU A 44 -6.70 14.14 1.90
N PRO A 45 -5.51 13.66 2.30
CA PRO A 45 -5.00 13.88 3.65
C PRO A 45 -4.81 15.37 3.96
N GLY A 46 -4.33 16.16 2.99
CA GLY A 46 -4.20 17.62 3.12
C GLY A 46 -5.57 18.31 3.27
N ALA A 47 -6.55 17.91 2.47
CA ALA A 47 -7.91 18.43 2.57
C ALA A 47 -8.55 18.09 3.94
N VAL A 48 -8.39 16.85 4.42
CA VAL A 48 -8.87 16.40 5.73
C VAL A 48 -8.20 17.19 6.86
N THR A 49 -6.87 17.40 6.79
CA THR A 49 -6.15 18.23 7.77
C THR A 49 -6.65 19.67 7.77
N SER A 50 -6.94 20.25 6.61
CA SER A 50 -7.47 21.62 6.55
C SER A 50 -8.85 21.76 7.23
N LEU A 51 -9.71 20.75 7.07
CA LEU A 51 -11.08 20.75 7.60
C LEU A 51 -11.16 20.41 9.10
N THR A 52 -10.33 19.48 9.55
CA THR A 52 -10.43 18.87 10.90
C THR A 52 -9.27 19.19 11.82
N ARG A 53 -8.19 19.78 11.27
CA ARG A 53 -6.88 19.95 11.93
C ARG A 53 -6.21 18.64 12.36
N LEU A 54 -6.77 17.50 11.98
CA LEU A 54 -6.19 16.18 12.25
C LEU A 54 -5.07 15.93 11.24
N ASN A 55 -3.91 15.50 11.72
CA ASN A 55 -2.78 15.09 10.89
C ASN A 55 -2.13 13.82 11.47
N ALA A 56 -1.11 13.28 10.80
CA ALA A 56 -0.41 12.07 11.22
C ALA A 56 0.12 12.15 12.68
N ALA A 57 0.67 13.31 13.08
CA ALA A 57 1.22 13.50 14.42
C ALA A 57 0.12 13.49 15.49
N THR A 58 -0.99 14.19 15.26
CA THR A 58 -2.15 14.18 16.17
C THR A 58 -2.77 12.80 16.27
N VAL A 59 -2.87 12.06 15.16
CA VAL A 59 -3.35 10.67 15.17
C VAL A 59 -2.42 9.77 15.98
N ALA A 60 -1.10 9.94 15.87
CA ALA A 60 -0.14 9.19 16.66
C ALA A 60 -0.27 9.49 18.17
N GLU A 61 -0.43 10.76 18.54
CA GLU A 61 -0.66 11.20 19.92
C GLU A 61 -1.94 10.57 20.49
N LEU A 62 -3.06 10.64 19.76
CA LEU A 62 -4.33 10.08 20.21
C LEU A 62 -4.29 8.55 20.33
N ASN A 63 -3.56 7.87 19.44
CA ASN A 63 -3.35 6.42 19.51
C ASN A 63 -2.40 5.99 20.64
N ALA A 64 -1.65 6.91 21.24
CA ALA A 64 -0.75 6.61 22.36
C ALA A 64 -1.49 6.56 23.71
N ILE A 65 -2.78 6.90 23.74
CA ILE A 65 -3.62 6.78 24.95
C ILE A 65 -3.76 5.30 25.30
N GLN A 66 -3.43 4.93 26.54
CA GLN A 66 -3.44 3.54 27.02
C GLN A 66 -4.24 3.36 28.32
N SER A 67 -4.85 4.43 28.85
CA SER A 67 -5.57 4.38 30.12
C SER A 67 -6.87 5.19 30.13
N THR A 68 -7.74 4.86 31.09
CA THR A 68 -9.04 5.55 31.25
C THR A 68 -8.83 6.98 31.74
N GLU A 69 -7.81 7.22 32.56
CA GLU A 69 -7.45 8.54 33.09
C GLU A 69 -6.97 9.47 31.97
N ALA A 70 -6.09 8.98 31.10
CA ALA A 70 -5.61 9.75 29.96
C ALA A 70 -6.73 10.05 28.95
N LEU A 71 -7.65 9.09 28.73
CA LEU A 71 -8.83 9.31 27.90
C LEU A 71 -9.77 10.37 28.52
N GLN A 72 -9.97 10.32 29.84
CA GLN A 72 -10.77 11.31 30.56
C GLN A 72 -10.16 12.71 30.47
N GLU A 73 -8.83 12.82 30.62
CA GLU A 73 -8.12 14.08 30.47
C GLU A 73 -8.28 14.66 29.06
N LEU A 74 -8.18 13.82 28.03
CA LEU A 74 -8.44 14.23 26.65
C LEU A 74 -9.87 14.74 26.45
N LEU A 75 -10.87 14.02 26.99
CA LEU A 75 -12.28 14.44 26.91
C LEU A 75 -12.53 15.78 27.59
N ASN A 76 -11.84 16.06 28.70
CA ASN A 76 -11.98 17.31 29.44
C ASN A 76 -11.28 18.49 28.76
N THR A 77 -10.14 18.26 28.12
CA THR A 77 -9.28 19.32 27.58
C THR A 77 -9.49 19.57 26.09
N ARG A 78 -9.67 18.51 25.30
CA ARG A 78 -9.69 18.55 23.83
C ARG A 78 -10.73 17.58 23.23
N PRO A 79 -12.03 17.62 23.63
CA PRO A 79 -13.05 16.70 23.14
C PRO A 79 -13.25 16.76 21.62
N LEU A 80 -13.05 17.94 21.02
CA LEU A 80 -13.13 18.14 19.57
C LEU A 80 -12.06 17.35 18.79
N GLN A 81 -10.88 17.11 19.37
CA GLN A 81 -9.84 16.33 18.69
C GLN A 81 -10.23 14.85 18.63
N LEU A 82 -10.79 14.31 19.72
CA LEU A 82 -11.31 12.95 19.73
C LEU A 82 -12.50 12.80 18.79
N TYR A 83 -13.41 13.79 18.76
CA TYR A 83 -14.52 13.80 17.81
C TYR A 83 -14.04 13.79 16.36
N ASN A 84 -13.05 14.63 16.01
CA ASN A 84 -12.50 14.66 14.66
C ASN A 84 -11.78 13.35 14.30
N LEU A 85 -11.11 12.68 15.24
CA LEU A 85 -10.54 11.35 15.03
C LEU A 85 -11.63 10.32 14.72
N VAL A 86 -12.72 10.30 15.49
CA VAL A 86 -13.84 9.39 15.27
C VAL A 86 -14.48 9.64 13.91
N LEU A 87 -14.74 10.90 13.58
CA LEU A 87 -15.37 11.31 12.33
C LEU A 87 -14.52 10.94 11.10
N VAL A 88 -13.21 11.25 11.12
CA VAL A 88 -12.28 10.90 10.03
C VAL A 88 -12.07 9.39 9.94
N GLY A 89 -11.86 8.73 11.08
CA GLY A 89 -11.66 7.28 11.11
C GLY A 89 -12.87 6.52 10.58
N ARG A 90 -14.09 6.93 10.95
CA ARG A 90 -15.31 6.32 10.40
C ARG A 90 -15.43 6.55 8.91
N ALA A 91 -15.20 7.77 8.41
CA ALA A 91 -15.23 8.02 6.96
C ALA A 91 -14.22 7.15 6.20
N ALA A 92 -13.00 7.00 6.75
CA ALA A 92 -11.98 6.12 6.18
C ALA A 92 -12.39 4.64 6.18
N LEU A 93 -13.04 4.15 7.25
CA LEU A 93 -13.54 2.78 7.36
C LEU A 93 -14.73 2.47 6.43
N HIS A 94 -15.43 3.50 5.92
CA HIS A 94 -16.47 3.34 4.90
C HIS A 94 -15.94 3.59 3.47
N SER A 95 -14.63 3.80 3.33
CA SER A 95 -13.95 4.04 2.06
C SER A 95 -13.09 2.82 1.66
N PRO A 96 -12.48 2.81 0.46
CA PRO A 96 -11.52 1.77 0.06
C PRO A 96 -10.33 1.59 1.03
N LEU A 97 -10.03 2.59 1.88
CA LEU A 97 -8.99 2.51 2.92
C LEU A 97 -9.30 1.51 4.03
N ALA A 98 -10.52 0.95 4.10
CA ALA A 98 -10.88 -0.10 5.04
C ALA A 98 -10.18 -1.43 4.74
N ALA A 99 -9.89 -1.71 3.47
CA ALA A 99 -9.29 -2.99 3.04
C ALA A 99 -7.98 -3.36 3.77
N PRO A 100 -6.98 -2.47 3.90
CA PRO A 100 -5.76 -2.77 4.66
C PRO A 100 -6.03 -2.98 6.15
N VAL A 101 -7.03 -2.29 6.72
CA VAL A 101 -7.42 -2.47 8.13
C VAL A 101 -8.05 -3.86 8.34
N HIS A 102 -8.95 -4.28 7.45
CA HIS A 102 -9.50 -5.63 7.46
C HIS A 102 -8.43 -6.71 7.32
N HIS A 103 -7.47 -6.49 6.43
CA HIS A 103 -6.36 -7.42 6.23
C HIS A 103 -5.50 -7.55 7.50
N PHE A 104 -5.17 -6.43 8.13
CA PHE A 104 -4.42 -6.42 9.38
C PHE A 104 -5.16 -7.17 10.51
N LEU A 105 -6.46 -6.92 10.68
CA LEU A 105 -7.26 -7.63 11.69
C LEU A 105 -7.29 -9.15 11.45
N ARG A 106 -7.45 -9.57 10.19
CA ARG A 106 -7.41 -10.99 9.81
C ARG A 106 -6.09 -11.64 10.21
N GLN A 107 -4.96 -10.98 9.89
CA GLN A 107 -3.63 -11.49 10.22
C GLN A 107 -3.37 -11.53 11.73
N GLN A 108 -3.71 -10.46 12.45
CA GLN A 108 -3.41 -10.37 13.88
C GLN A 108 -4.29 -11.29 14.72
N MET A 109 -5.57 -11.43 14.37
CA MET A 109 -6.52 -12.23 15.13
C MET A 109 -6.60 -13.68 14.66
N GLN A 110 -6.08 -14.01 13.47
CA GLN A 110 -6.25 -15.31 12.82
C GLN A 110 -7.73 -15.73 12.69
N VAL A 111 -8.61 -14.74 12.48
CA VAL A 111 -10.06 -14.94 12.35
C VAL A 111 -10.48 -14.61 10.92
N GLU A 112 -11.23 -15.53 10.30
CA GLU A 112 -11.78 -15.37 8.95
C GLU A 112 -13.29 -15.62 8.92
N GLY A 113 -13.96 -15.04 7.92
CA GLY A 113 -15.40 -15.25 7.70
C GLY A 113 -16.30 -14.52 8.70
N GLU A 114 -17.40 -15.18 9.08
CA GLU A 114 -18.47 -14.63 9.90
C GLU A 114 -18.02 -13.98 11.22
N PRO A 115 -17.07 -14.55 12.00
CA PRO A 115 -16.67 -13.96 13.28
C PRO A 115 -15.90 -12.63 13.11
N LEU A 116 -15.18 -12.45 11.99
CA LEU A 116 -14.53 -11.17 11.68
C LEU A 116 -15.57 -10.09 11.37
N THR A 117 -16.63 -10.44 10.65
CA THR A 117 -17.75 -9.53 10.34
C THR A 117 -18.47 -9.11 11.62
N VAL A 118 -18.76 -10.04 12.54
CA VAL A 118 -19.41 -9.72 13.82
C VAL A 118 -18.57 -8.75 14.67
N LEU A 119 -17.25 -8.97 14.73
CA LEU A 119 -16.34 -8.09 15.47
C LEU A 119 -16.25 -6.71 14.82
N TRP A 120 -16.20 -6.67 13.49
CA TRP A 120 -16.20 -5.42 12.73
C TRP A 120 -17.47 -4.61 12.98
N ASP A 121 -18.63 -5.24 12.87
CA ASP A 121 -19.94 -4.61 13.09
C ASP A 121 -20.08 -4.12 14.54
N TYR A 122 -19.60 -4.89 15.50
CA TYR A 122 -19.54 -4.47 16.90
C TYR A 122 -18.69 -3.21 17.07
N CYS A 123 -17.47 -3.20 16.53
CA CYS A 123 -16.60 -2.03 16.61
C CYS A 123 -17.22 -0.82 15.91
N LEU A 124 -17.81 -0.98 14.73
CA LEU A 124 -18.49 0.11 14.02
C LEU A 124 -19.68 0.65 14.82
N GLY A 125 -20.50 -0.23 15.41
CA GLY A 125 -21.59 0.16 16.30
C GLY A 125 -21.09 0.97 17.50
N LEU A 126 -19.99 0.55 18.12
CA LEU A 126 -19.37 1.26 19.23
C LEU A 126 -18.80 2.64 18.82
N THR A 127 -18.20 2.75 17.62
CA THR A 127 -17.74 4.06 17.10
C THR A 127 -18.90 5.03 16.85
N ALA A 128 -20.04 4.54 16.37
CA ALA A 128 -21.24 5.35 16.17
C ALA A 128 -21.84 5.83 17.50
N ALA A 129 -21.88 4.95 18.51
CA ALA A 129 -22.28 5.34 19.86
C ALA A 129 -21.33 6.40 20.45
N LEU A 130 -20.02 6.24 20.25
CA LEU A 130 -19.00 7.17 20.72
C LEU A 130 -19.12 8.54 20.02
N GLU A 131 -19.36 8.58 18.71
CA GLU A 131 -19.62 9.83 17.98
C GLU A 131 -20.81 10.58 18.58
N ASN A 132 -21.96 9.90 18.73
CA ASN A 132 -23.16 10.49 19.31
C ASN A 132 -22.93 11.00 20.74
N ALA A 133 -22.18 10.25 21.54
CA ALA A 133 -21.83 10.65 22.91
C ALA A 133 -20.91 11.88 22.92
N LEU A 134 -19.95 11.97 22.01
CA LEU A 134 -19.07 13.13 21.85
C LEU A 134 -19.83 14.36 21.38
N GLU A 135 -20.78 14.22 20.45
CA GLU A 135 -21.66 15.31 20.03
C GLU A 135 -22.45 15.88 21.20
N GLN A 136 -23.03 15.01 22.03
CA GLN A 136 -23.75 15.43 23.24
C GLN A 136 -22.82 16.14 24.24
N LEU A 137 -21.60 15.62 24.43
CA LEU A 137 -20.61 16.22 25.32
C LEU A 137 -20.19 17.62 24.84
N ILE A 138 -19.91 17.77 23.53
CA ILE A 138 -19.46 19.03 22.93
C ILE A 138 -20.60 20.06 22.88
N ALA A 139 -21.82 19.64 22.56
CA ALA A 139 -22.97 20.55 22.53
C ALA A 139 -23.30 21.11 23.91
N GLY A 140 -23.10 20.30 24.97
CA GLY A 140 -23.37 20.69 26.34
C GLY A 140 -24.80 21.26 26.51
N PRO A 141 -25.01 22.27 27.38
CA PRO A 141 -26.35 22.84 27.59
C PRO A 141 -26.86 23.66 26.38
N SER A 142 -25.99 23.98 25.43
CA SER A 142 -26.31 24.80 24.25
C SER A 142 -27.17 24.05 23.21
N GLY A 143 -27.30 22.73 23.34
CA GLY A 143 -28.22 21.91 22.56
C GLY A 143 -27.98 21.97 21.05
N ALA A 144 -29.06 21.95 20.26
CA ALA A 144 -29.04 21.76 18.82
C ALA A 144 -28.25 22.83 18.03
N ALA A 145 -28.15 24.06 18.54
CA ALA A 145 -27.42 25.14 17.86
C ALA A 145 -25.90 24.89 17.83
N ALA A 146 -25.35 24.24 18.86
CA ALA A 146 -23.93 23.88 18.92
C ALA A 146 -23.58 22.68 18.02
N LEU A 147 -24.58 21.89 17.59
CA LEU A 147 -24.40 20.74 16.70
C LEU A 147 -24.33 21.14 15.22
N ALA A 148 -24.95 22.24 14.82
CA ALA A 148 -24.96 22.70 13.43
C ALA A 148 -23.55 22.78 12.79
N PRO A 149 -22.53 23.38 13.42
CA PRO A 149 -21.17 23.38 12.85
C PRO A 149 -20.52 21.99 12.80
N LEU A 150 -20.84 21.09 13.75
CA LEU A 150 -20.32 19.72 13.75
C LEU A 150 -20.90 18.91 12.59
N ARG A 151 -22.22 18.99 12.40
CA ARG A 151 -22.93 18.35 11.27
C ARG A 151 -22.48 18.89 9.93
N HIS A 152 -22.26 20.20 9.83
CA HIS A 152 -21.74 20.79 8.60
C HIS A 152 -20.34 20.24 8.26
N ARG A 153 -19.46 20.13 9.27
CA ARG A 153 -18.14 19.51 9.10
C ARG A 153 -18.24 18.04 8.67
N GLN A 154 -19.16 17.28 9.27
CA GLN A 154 -19.42 15.89 8.88
C GLN A 154 -19.81 15.77 7.41
N GLN A 155 -20.74 16.62 6.95
CA GLN A 155 -21.16 16.65 5.54
C GLN A 155 -20.01 17.02 4.61
N GLN A 156 -19.21 18.02 4.96
CA GLN A 156 -18.03 18.40 4.19
C GLN A 156 -17.01 17.27 4.12
N LEU A 157 -16.79 16.55 5.21
CA LEU A 157 -15.88 15.41 5.22
C LEU A 157 -16.38 14.30 4.30
N GLN A 158 -17.66 13.95 4.38
CA GLN A 158 -18.24 12.93 3.50
C GLN A 158 -18.05 13.29 2.03
N GLN A 159 -18.33 14.54 1.66
CA GLN A 159 -18.12 15.03 0.29
C GLN A 159 -16.65 14.94 -0.15
N LEU A 160 -15.70 15.23 0.76
CA LEU A 160 -14.28 15.06 0.46
C LEU A 160 -13.93 13.60 0.18
N PHE A 161 -14.40 12.66 1.00
CA PHE A 161 -14.17 11.24 0.78
C PHE A 161 -14.83 10.75 -0.50
N ASP A 162 -16.08 11.12 -0.78
CA ASP A 162 -16.78 10.73 -2.01
C ASP A 162 -16.05 11.23 -3.26
N THR A 163 -15.57 12.48 -3.22
CA THR A 163 -14.83 13.10 -4.33
C THR A 163 -13.50 12.39 -4.60
N HIS A 164 -12.80 11.96 -3.54
CA HIS A 164 -11.46 11.37 -3.65
C HIS A 164 -11.44 9.84 -3.62
N SER A 165 -12.57 9.19 -3.32
CA SER A 165 -12.70 7.73 -3.25
C SER A 165 -12.09 6.99 -4.45
N PRO A 166 -12.25 7.45 -5.71
CA PRO A 166 -11.63 6.80 -6.87
C PRO A 166 -10.10 6.81 -6.86
N SER A 167 -9.49 7.80 -6.19
CA SER A 167 -8.03 7.94 -6.04
C SER A 167 -7.47 7.20 -4.82
N LEU A 168 -8.33 6.71 -3.92
CA LEU A 168 -7.94 5.92 -2.76
C LEU A 168 -7.79 4.46 -3.19
N VAL A 169 -6.72 4.15 -3.91
CA VAL A 169 -6.33 2.76 -4.15
C VAL A 169 -5.50 2.33 -2.92
N PRO A 170 -6.03 1.48 -2.02
CA PRO A 170 -5.23 0.99 -0.91
C PRO A 170 -4.02 0.22 -1.47
N PRO A 171 -2.81 0.39 -0.89
CA PRO A 171 -1.67 -0.41 -1.29
C PRO A 171 -2.01 -1.89 -1.09
N ALA A 172 -1.84 -2.70 -2.14
CA ALA A 172 -2.11 -4.13 -2.07
C ALA A 172 -1.25 -4.77 -0.95
N PRO A 173 -1.81 -5.73 -0.19
CA PRO A 173 -1.09 -6.33 0.92
C PRO A 173 0.20 -6.98 0.44
N ALA A 174 1.28 -6.75 1.18
CA ALA A 174 2.55 -7.38 0.89
C ALA A 174 2.47 -8.89 1.21
N ILE A 175 2.78 -9.72 0.22
CA ILE A 175 2.84 -11.18 0.38
C ILE A 175 4.25 -11.64 0.74
N VAL A 176 5.25 -10.81 0.44
CA VAL A 176 6.66 -11.12 0.68
C VAL A 176 7.43 -9.83 0.95
N THR A 177 8.49 -9.96 1.74
CA THR A 177 9.46 -8.88 1.98
C THR A 177 10.83 -9.34 1.52
N LEU A 178 11.40 -8.68 0.52
CA LEU A 178 12.69 -9.03 -0.06
C LEU A 178 13.80 -8.12 0.46
N GLY A 179 14.93 -8.72 0.85
CA GLY A 179 16.19 -8.00 1.00
C GLY A 179 17.02 -8.21 -0.26
N PHE A 180 17.61 -7.15 -0.80
CA PHE A 180 18.46 -7.22 -1.98
C PHE A 180 19.91 -6.90 -1.62
N ASP A 181 20.86 -7.44 -2.39
CA ASP A 181 22.16 -6.80 -2.50
C ASP A 181 22.10 -5.74 -3.62
N GLU A 182 23.08 -4.84 -3.67
CA GLU A 182 23.13 -3.76 -4.66
C GLU A 182 23.01 -4.31 -6.09
N ALA A 183 23.67 -5.44 -6.40
CA ALA A 183 23.63 -6.06 -7.71
C ALA A 183 22.21 -6.50 -8.12
N ARG A 184 21.47 -7.16 -7.21
CA ARG A 184 20.08 -7.55 -7.47
C ARG A 184 19.15 -6.36 -7.60
N LEU A 185 19.35 -5.32 -6.79
CA LEU A 185 18.53 -4.11 -6.87
C LEU A 185 18.72 -3.39 -8.22
N GLN A 186 19.97 -3.23 -8.66
CA GLN A 186 20.28 -2.65 -9.97
C GLN A 186 19.74 -3.51 -11.11
N MET A 187 19.76 -4.83 -10.95
CA MET A 187 19.21 -5.76 -11.94
C MET A 187 17.70 -5.58 -12.10
N LEU A 188 16.95 -5.47 -10.99
CA LEU A 188 15.51 -5.24 -11.04
C LEU A 188 15.18 -3.87 -11.67
N ARG A 189 15.95 -2.83 -11.34
CA ARG A 189 15.80 -1.51 -11.96
C ARG A 189 16.02 -1.57 -13.48
N LEU A 190 17.08 -2.25 -13.91
CA LEU A 190 17.37 -2.43 -15.34
C LEU A 190 16.29 -3.25 -16.04
N ALA A 191 15.78 -4.32 -15.41
CA ALA A 191 14.71 -5.13 -15.98
C ALA A 191 13.43 -4.30 -16.23
N LEU A 192 13.03 -3.46 -15.27
CA LEU A 192 11.88 -2.57 -15.44
C LEU A 192 12.13 -1.48 -16.49
N LEU A 193 13.34 -0.91 -16.50
CA LEU A 193 13.72 0.09 -17.50
C LEU A 193 13.68 -0.47 -18.92
N LEU A 194 14.17 -1.70 -19.11
CA LEU A 194 14.12 -2.39 -20.40
C LEU A 194 12.68 -2.59 -20.86
N VAL A 195 11.83 -3.13 -20.02
CA VAL A 195 10.41 -3.33 -20.36
C VAL A 195 9.71 -2.02 -20.72
N GLN A 196 10.06 -0.90 -20.08
CA GLN A 196 9.46 0.41 -20.39
C GLN A 196 10.01 1.01 -21.70
N SER A 197 11.27 0.77 -22.02
CA SER A 197 11.97 1.40 -23.17
C SER A 197 11.87 0.58 -24.46
N LEU A 198 11.82 -0.75 -24.38
CA LEU A 198 11.75 -1.65 -25.54
C LEU A 198 10.53 -1.41 -26.46
N PRO A 199 9.31 -1.15 -25.96
CA PRO A 199 8.17 -0.82 -26.81
C PRO A 199 8.30 0.52 -27.56
N GLN A 200 9.23 1.40 -27.14
CA GLN A 200 9.41 2.73 -27.71
C GLN A 200 10.40 2.75 -28.87
N THR A 201 11.17 1.68 -29.07
CA THR A 201 12.05 1.57 -30.23
C THR A 201 11.26 1.32 -31.51
N GLU A 202 11.56 2.06 -32.57
CA GLU A 202 10.92 1.95 -33.90
C GLU A 202 11.21 0.63 -34.64
N ALA A 203 11.79 -0.36 -33.96
CA ALA A 203 12.16 -1.64 -34.54
C ALA A 203 10.94 -2.57 -34.66
N GLU A 204 10.65 -3.06 -35.87
CA GLU A 204 9.60 -4.05 -36.16
C GLU A 204 10.00 -5.48 -35.73
N HIS A 205 10.48 -5.65 -34.50
CA HIS A 205 10.84 -6.98 -34.00
C HIS A 205 9.62 -7.65 -33.32
N PRO A 206 9.22 -8.89 -33.71
CA PRO A 206 8.06 -9.59 -33.15
C PRO A 206 8.07 -9.66 -31.62
N PHE A 207 9.22 -9.98 -31.03
CA PHE A 207 9.44 -9.93 -29.58
C PHE A 207 9.06 -8.59 -28.93
N LEU A 208 9.44 -7.44 -29.50
CA LEU A 208 9.17 -6.12 -28.91
C LEU A 208 7.67 -5.81 -28.92
N GLN A 209 6.98 -6.16 -30.01
CA GLN A 209 5.54 -6.03 -30.11
C GLN A 209 4.84 -6.93 -29.08
N ALA A 210 5.30 -8.17 -28.93
CA ALA A 210 4.73 -9.10 -27.97
C ALA A 210 4.93 -8.62 -26.52
N VAL A 211 6.10 -8.09 -26.17
CA VAL A 211 6.35 -7.47 -24.85
C VAL A 211 5.39 -6.30 -24.60
N ALA A 212 5.15 -5.45 -25.61
CA ALA A 212 4.23 -4.31 -25.50
C ALA A 212 2.76 -4.72 -25.26
N THR A 213 2.39 -5.96 -25.61
CA THR A 213 1.02 -6.48 -25.40
C THR A 213 0.81 -7.13 -24.03
N LEU A 214 1.87 -7.33 -23.24
CA LEU A 214 1.73 -7.97 -21.93
C LEU A 214 0.97 -7.06 -20.94
N PRO A 215 -0.09 -7.55 -20.29
CA PRO A 215 -0.98 -6.71 -19.49
C PRO A 215 -0.31 -6.19 -18.22
N HIS A 216 0.58 -6.97 -17.59
CA HIS A 216 1.27 -6.55 -16.37
C HIS A 216 2.52 -5.70 -16.67
N LEU A 217 2.97 -5.62 -17.91
CA LEU A 217 4.12 -4.81 -18.31
C LEU A 217 3.72 -3.43 -18.87
N GLN A 218 2.44 -3.08 -18.75
CA GLN A 218 1.93 -1.77 -19.14
C GLN A 218 2.47 -0.66 -18.22
N PRO A 219 2.60 0.59 -18.71
CA PRO A 219 3.13 1.71 -17.93
C PRO A 219 2.44 1.91 -16.57
N THR A 220 1.12 1.70 -16.52
CA THR A 220 0.30 1.83 -15.30
C THR A 220 0.70 0.87 -14.18
N ALA A 221 1.25 -0.30 -14.52
CA ALA A 221 1.74 -1.29 -13.55
C ALA A 221 3.23 -1.12 -13.24
N VAL A 222 4.03 -0.69 -14.22
CA VAL A 222 5.50 -0.61 -14.12
C VAL A 222 5.99 0.67 -13.44
N GLU A 223 5.41 1.83 -13.79
CA GLU A 223 5.88 3.14 -13.30
C GLU A 223 5.85 3.29 -11.77
N PRO A 224 4.78 2.87 -11.05
CA PRO A 224 4.76 2.97 -9.60
C PRO A 224 5.87 2.13 -8.94
N LEU A 225 6.10 0.92 -9.47
CA LEU A 225 7.11 0.02 -8.94
C LEU A 225 8.52 0.51 -9.24
N MET A 226 8.75 1.08 -10.43
CA MET A 226 10.02 1.69 -10.81
C MET A 226 10.32 2.91 -9.94
N ALA A 227 9.34 3.78 -9.68
CA ALA A 227 9.50 4.92 -8.78
C ALA A 227 9.85 4.45 -7.36
N ARG A 228 9.17 3.44 -6.82
CA ARG A 228 9.51 2.84 -5.52
C ARG A 228 10.93 2.30 -5.49
N LEU A 229 11.32 1.49 -6.48
CA LEU A 229 12.66 0.93 -6.59
C LEU A 229 13.74 1.99 -6.77
N GLY A 230 13.43 3.15 -7.35
CA GLY A 230 14.37 4.26 -7.48
C GLY A 230 14.82 4.88 -6.15
N HIS A 231 13.99 4.79 -5.11
CA HIS A 231 14.26 5.38 -3.79
C HIS A 231 14.84 4.40 -2.77
N ILE A 232 14.75 3.10 -3.05
CA ILE A 232 15.20 2.03 -2.14
C ILE A 232 16.72 1.91 -2.15
N THR A 233 17.32 1.70 -0.98
CA THR A 233 18.74 1.38 -0.83
C THR A 233 18.94 -0.14 -0.65
N ALA A 234 20.14 -0.67 -0.94
CA ALA A 234 20.40 -2.12 -0.83
C ALA A 234 20.19 -2.70 0.59
N GLU A 235 20.24 -1.89 1.64
CA GLU A 235 20.04 -2.38 3.01
C GLU A 235 18.56 -2.47 3.41
N GLU A 236 17.67 -1.89 2.60
CA GLU A 236 16.24 -1.83 2.88
C GLU A 236 15.50 -3.08 2.42
N ARG A 237 14.49 -3.44 3.21
CA ARG A 237 13.58 -4.54 2.91
C ARG A 237 12.39 -4.03 2.12
N LEU A 238 12.17 -4.60 0.93
CA LEU A 238 11.08 -4.22 0.05
C LEU A 238 9.85 -5.13 0.24
N PRO A 239 8.75 -4.64 0.83
CA PRO A 239 7.48 -5.34 0.81
C PRO A 239 6.89 -5.29 -0.61
N LEU A 240 6.53 -6.46 -1.14
CA LEU A 240 5.93 -6.64 -2.47
C LEU A 240 4.55 -7.28 -2.36
N SER A 241 3.59 -6.72 -3.09
CA SER A 241 2.31 -7.39 -3.34
C SER A 241 2.45 -8.49 -4.41
N LEU A 242 1.41 -9.32 -4.57
CA LEU A 242 1.39 -10.34 -5.62
C LEU A 242 1.51 -9.72 -7.01
N SER A 243 0.81 -8.60 -7.28
CA SER A 243 0.88 -7.94 -8.58
C SER A 243 2.28 -7.40 -8.87
N GLU A 244 2.94 -6.81 -7.88
CA GLU A 244 4.31 -6.30 -8.03
C GLU A 244 5.30 -7.44 -8.25
N LEU A 245 5.13 -8.56 -7.54
CA LEU A 245 5.93 -9.75 -7.74
C LEU A 245 5.76 -10.31 -9.17
N THR A 246 4.54 -10.33 -9.70
CA THR A 246 4.26 -10.74 -11.09
C THR A 246 4.94 -9.83 -12.09
N VAL A 247 4.91 -8.51 -11.89
CA VAL A 247 5.62 -7.54 -12.74
C VAL A 247 7.12 -7.80 -12.74
N LEU A 248 7.75 -7.95 -11.56
CA LEU A 248 9.18 -8.23 -11.46
C LEU A 248 9.54 -9.58 -12.09
N TYR A 249 8.71 -10.61 -11.90
CA TYR A 249 8.91 -11.92 -12.50
C TYR A 249 8.95 -11.84 -14.03
N GLN A 250 7.96 -11.18 -14.65
CA GLN A 250 7.92 -11.01 -16.09
C GLN A 250 9.05 -10.11 -16.60
N ALA A 251 9.30 -8.98 -15.95
CA ALA A 251 10.37 -8.06 -16.34
C ALA A 251 11.75 -8.73 -16.29
N MET A 252 12.02 -9.53 -15.26
CA MET A 252 13.26 -10.31 -15.15
C MET A 252 13.39 -11.35 -16.26
N HIS A 253 12.30 -12.02 -16.64
CA HIS A 253 12.30 -12.92 -17.79
C HIS A 253 12.56 -12.18 -19.11
N VAL A 254 11.87 -11.07 -19.37
CA VAL A 254 12.10 -10.24 -20.57
C VAL A 254 13.54 -9.77 -20.61
N CYS A 255 14.09 -9.30 -19.49
CA CYS A 255 15.50 -8.94 -19.37
C CYS A 255 16.40 -10.13 -19.76
N GLY A 256 16.18 -11.32 -19.18
CA GLY A 256 16.92 -12.52 -19.55
C GLY A 256 16.87 -12.83 -21.05
N LEU A 257 15.68 -12.74 -21.66
CA LEU A 257 15.49 -13.00 -23.10
C LEU A 257 16.23 -11.98 -23.97
N VAL A 258 16.21 -10.70 -23.61
CA VAL A 258 16.96 -9.64 -24.32
C VAL A 258 18.46 -9.90 -24.28
N PHE A 259 19.01 -10.33 -23.14
CA PHE A 259 20.45 -10.59 -23.01
C PHE A 259 20.94 -11.89 -23.65
N VAL A 260 20.04 -12.85 -23.89
CA VAL A 260 20.36 -14.15 -24.51
C VAL A 260 20.05 -14.17 -26.02
N SER A 261 19.26 -13.23 -26.52
CA SER A 261 18.91 -13.11 -27.94
C SER A 261 19.72 -12.04 -28.69
N ASP A 262 19.70 -12.11 -30.02
CA ASP A 262 20.28 -11.10 -30.92
C ASP A 262 19.47 -9.79 -30.93
N VAL A 263 18.46 -9.66 -30.07
CA VAL A 263 17.65 -8.44 -29.90
C VAL A 263 18.52 -7.24 -29.49
N LEU A 264 19.57 -7.45 -28.69
CA LEU A 264 20.53 -6.37 -28.37
C LEU A 264 21.30 -5.89 -29.60
N SER A 265 21.65 -6.80 -30.51
CA SER A 265 22.37 -6.50 -31.74
C SER A 265 21.44 -5.82 -32.76
N SER A 266 20.18 -6.25 -32.86
CA SER A 266 19.19 -5.64 -33.77
C SER A 266 18.73 -4.25 -33.31
N LEU A 267 18.75 -3.99 -32.00
CA LEU A 267 18.45 -2.68 -31.41
C LEU A 267 19.65 -1.70 -31.42
N GLY A 268 20.83 -2.12 -31.87
CA GLY A 268 22.04 -1.29 -31.86
C GLY A 268 22.52 -0.88 -30.45
N LEU A 269 22.05 -1.57 -29.40
CA LEU A 269 22.35 -1.27 -28.00
C LEU A 269 23.68 -1.83 -27.51
N GLU A 270 24.40 -2.60 -28.35
CA GLU A 270 25.71 -3.17 -28.00
C GLU A 270 26.75 -2.09 -27.62
N GLY A 271 26.64 -0.88 -28.17
CA GLY A 271 27.53 0.25 -27.86
C GLY A 271 27.23 0.98 -26.55
N ALA A 272 26.09 0.71 -25.90
CA ALA A 272 25.68 1.37 -24.65
C ALA A 272 26.11 0.60 -23.39
N MET A 273 26.61 -0.63 -23.55
CA MET A 273 27.15 -1.42 -22.45
C MET A 273 28.56 -0.94 -22.08
N PRO A 274 28.90 -0.84 -20.78
CA PRO A 274 30.21 -0.38 -20.36
C PRO A 274 31.30 -1.28 -20.95
N MET A 275 32.10 -0.73 -21.87
CA MET A 275 33.26 -1.44 -22.39
C MET A 275 34.33 -1.54 -21.29
N PRO A 276 34.92 -2.73 -21.07
CA PRO A 276 36.05 -2.86 -20.19
C PRO A 276 37.23 -2.05 -20.74
N GLU A 277 38.01 -1.43 -19.85
CA GLU A 277 39.22 -0.70 -20.18
C GLU A 277 40.13 -1.54 -21.10
N ALA A 278 40.68 -0.89 -22.12
CA ALA A 278 41.44 -1.49 -23.21
C ALA A 278 42.66 -2.27 -22.68
N GLY A 279 42.47 -3.56 -22.41
CA GLY A 279 43.50 -4.45 -21.87
C GLY A 279 43.07 -5.91 -21.65
N ALA A 280 41.77 -6.21 -21.66
CA ALA A 280 41.26 -7.59 -21.58
C ALA A 280 40.80 -8.10 -22.94
N ASN A 281 41.08 -9.38 -23.24
CA ASN A 281 40.68 -10.07 -24.47
C ASN A 281 39.19 -9.78 -24.83
N PRO A 282 38.90 -9.33 -26.07
CA PRO A 282 37.55 -8.87 -26.45
C PRO A 282 36.47 -9.95 -26.39
N ASP A 283 36.83 -11.24 -26.45
CA ASP A 283 35.87 -12.36 -26.39
C ASP A 283 35.56 -12.88 -24.98
N ALA A 284 36.35 -12.53 -23.96
CA ALA A 284 36.23 -13.15 -22.63
C ALA A 284 35.29 -12.39 -21.67
N THR A 285 35.16 -11.08 -21.82
CA THR A 285 34.45 -10.21 -20.86
C THR A 285 32.96 -10.07 -21.14
N SER A 286 32.54 -10.07 -22.41
CA SER A 286 31.11 -9.98 -22.80
C SER A 286 30.33 -11.24 -22.42
N GLY A 287 30.98 -12.40 -22.42
CA GLY A 287 30.40 -13.65 -21.94
C GLY A 287 30.19 -13.66 -20.42
N SER A 288 31.08 -13.00 -19.66
CA SER A 288 31.01 -12.93 -18.20
C SER A 288 29.83 -12.09 -17.69
N SER A 289 29.55 -10.94 -18.32
CA SER A 289 28.41 -10.09 -17.95
C SER A 289 27.07 -10.73 -18.31
N ARG A 290 26.94 -11.32 -19.51
CA ARG A 290 25.73 -12.05 -19.92
C ARG A 290 25.47 -13.27 -19.02
N GLN A 291 26.52 -14.01 -18.64
CA GLN A 291 26.39 -15.14 -17.69
C GLN A 291 25.97 -14.68 -16.29
N ALA A 292 26.51 -13.56 -15.79
CA ALA A 292 26.15 -13.02 -14.48
C ALA A 292 24.67 -12.58 -14.44
N VAL A 293 24.22 -11.86 -15.48
CA VAL A 293 22.81 -11.47 -15.64
C VAL A 293 21.91 -12.71 -15.72
N GLY A 294 22.29 -13.70 -16.53
CA GLY A 294 21.56 -14.97 -16.65
C GLY A 294 21.43 -15.72 -15.32
N ALA A 295 22.50 -15.78 -14.52
CA ALA A 295 22.48 -16.40 -13.19
C ALA A 295 21.57 -15.66 -12.21
N LEU A 296 21.61 -14.32 -12.22
CA LEU A 296 20.73 -13.50 -11.37
C LEU A 296 19.26 -13.66 -11.75
N VAL A 297 18.93 -13.60 -13.05
CA VAL A 297 17.58 -13.84 -13.56
C VAL A 297 17.09 -15.24 -13.20
N ALA A 298 17.90 -16.27 -13.45
CA ALA A 298 17.55 -17.65 -13.14
C ALA A 298 17.31 -17.85 -11.63
N SER A 299 18.19 -17.29 -10.77
CA SER A 299 18.04 -17.40 -9.32
C SER A 299 16.75 -16.76 -8.80
N PHE A 300 16.39 -15.57 -9.31
CA PHE A 300 15.17 -14.88 -8.92
C PHE A 300 13.91 -15.61 -9.40
N THR A 301 13.88 -15.99 -10.67
CA THR A 301 12.72 -16.66 -11.28
C THR A 301 12.50 -18.05 -10.71
N GLN A 302 13.55 -18.82 -10.44
CA GLN A 302 13.46 -20.11 -9.75
C GLN A 302 12.92 -19.95 -8.32
N TRP A 303 13.36 -18.92 -7.60
CA TRP A 303 12.82 -18.62 -6.28
C TRP A 303 11.33 -18.29 -6.34
N VAL A 304 10.88 -17.40 -7.23
CA VAL A 304 9.46 -17.07 -7.40
C VAL A 304 8.64 -18.32 -7.73
N GLN A 305 9.11 -19.16 -8.64
CA GLN A 305 8.41 -20.40 -9.01
C GLN A 305 8.32 -21.39 -7.84
N ARG A 306 9.35 -21.48 -7.00
CA ARG A 306 9.34 -22.37 -5.85
C ARG A 306 8.36 -21.92 -4.77
N GLU A 307 8.31 -20.62 -4.48
CA GLU A 307 7.48 -20.09 -3.38
C GLU A 307 6.05 -19.74 -3.82
N PHE A 308 5.85 -19.35 -5.07
CA PHE A 308 4.57 -18.80 -5.58
C PHE A 308 4.10 -19.47 -6.88
N GLY A 309 4.67 -20.61 -7.28
CA GLY A 309 4.34 -21.26 -8.55
C GLY A 309 2.89 -21.76 -8.68
N GLU A 310 2.20 -21.95 -7.56
CA GLU A 310 0.78 -22.34 -7.51
C GLU A 310 -0.18 -21.13 -7.60
N GLU A 311 0.34 -19.90 -7.51
CA GLU A 311 -0.49 -18.70 -7.60
C GLU A 311 -0.98 -18.50 -9.05
N PRO A 312 -2.30 -18.32 -9.29
CA PRO A 312 -2.86 -18.18 -10.64
C PRO A 312 -2.20 -17.07 -11.46
N ALA A 313 -1.87 -15.94 -10.82
CA ALA A 313 -1.20 -14.82 -11.48
C ALA A 313 0.21 -15.18 -11.98
N ILE A 314 0.96 -15.99 -11.22
CA ILE A 314 2.30 -16.44 -11.60
C ILE A 314 2.22 -17.53 -12.69
N GLN A 315 1.22 -18.42 -12.62
CA GLN A 315 0.96 -19.41 -13.67
C GLN A 315 0.63 -18.75 -15.01
N GLN A 316 -0.27 -17.76 -15.00
CA GLN A 316 -0.61 -16.98 -16.19
C GLN A 316 0.63 -16.24 -16.72
N ALA A 317 1.36 -15.55 -15.84
CA ALA A 317 2.57 -14.84 -16.25
C ALA A 317 3.62 -15.77 -16.87
N ARG A 318 3.74 -17.01 -16.40
CA ARG A 318 4.61 -18.02 -16.99
C ARG A 318 4.16 -18.45 -18.38
N GLN A 319 2.85 -18.60 -18.61
CA GLN A 319 2.30 -18.91 -19.94
C GLN A 319 2.56 -17.77 -20.92
N GLU A 320 2.39 -16.53 -20.47
CA GLU A 320 2.67 -15.32 -21.25
C GLU A 320 4.16 -15.22 -21.64
N ILE A 321 5.08 -15.47 -20.70
CA ILE A 321 6.53 -15.52 -20.98
C ILE A 321 6.88 -16.67 -21.92
N PHE A 322 6.25 -17.84 -21.79
CA PHE A 322 6.48 -18.95 -22.72
C PHE A 322 6.09 -18.55 -24.15
N GLY A 323 4.95 -17.85 -24.32
CA GLY A 323 4.56 -17.28 -25.61
C GLY A 323 5.59 -16.29 -26.16
N LEU A 324 6.24 -15.48 -25.32
CA LEU A 324 7.31 -14.58 -25.77
C LEU A 324 8.52 -15.33 -26.34
N THR A 325 8.89 -16.49 -25.79
CA THR A 325 10.04 -17.25 -26.28
C THR A 325 9.84 -17.79 -27.70
N GLU A 326 8.60 -17.92 -28.16
CA GLU A 326 8.27 -18.31 -29.54
C GLU A 326 8.42 -17.15 -30.55
N THR A 327 8.64 -15.92 -30.06
CA THR A 327 8.73 -14.69 -30.87
C THR A 327 10.16 -14.14 -31.03
N LEU A 328 11.14 -14.82 -30.43
CA LEU A 328 12.58 -14.56 -30.57
C LEU A 328 13.11 -15.18 -31.86
#